data_AF-A0A1J5H8N4-F1
#
_entry.id   AF-A0A1J5H8N4-F1
#
_cell.length_a   1.000
_cell.length_b   1.000
_cell.length_c   1.000
_cell.angle_alpha   90.00
_cell.angle_beta   90.00
_cell.angle_gamma   90.00
#
_symmetry.space_group_name_H-M   'P 1'
#
loop_
_entity.id
_entity.type
_entity.pdbx_description
1 polymer ?
#
loop_
_entity_poly.entity_id
_entity_poly.type
_entity_poly.pdbx_seq_one_letter_code
_entity_poly.pdbx_strand_id
1 'polypeptide(L)' 'MAARSISRILSKAPNQKAIPWHRIVYSDGRVWLEPAYEAARLKLYKKEKIYLNKRGYITNFETVFYDFTDY' A
#
# COMPACT_ATOMS: atom_id res chain seq x y z
N MET A 1 -11.92 13.80 -2.99
CA MET A 1 -11.74 14.32 -1.61
C MET A 1 -11.63 13.22 -0.53
N ALA A 2 -12.32 12.08 -0.64
CA ALA A 2 -12.29 11.01 0.38
C ALA A 2 -10.92 10.32 0.58
N ALA A 3 -10.05 10.28 -0.43
CA ALA A 3 -8.74 9.64 -0.31
C ALA A 3 -7.88 10.20 0.84
N ARG A 4 -8.06 11.48 1.20
CA ARG A 4 -7.33 12.13 2.30
C ARG A 4 -7.77 11.68 3.68
N SER A 5 -8.98 11.10 3.83
CA SER A 5 -9.49 10.61 5.12
C SER A 5 -9.20 9.14 5.38
N ILE A 6 -8.66 8.40 4.40
CA ILE A 6 -8.39 6.96 4.51
C ILE A 6 -7.56 6.67 5.76
N SER A 7 -6.43 7.34 5.96
CA SER A 7 -5.58 7.11 7.14
C SER A 7 -6.31 7.32 8.46
N ARG A 8 -7.21 8.32 8.53
CA ARG A 8 -8.05 8.60 9.72
C ARG A 8 -9.13 7.55 9.94
N ILE A 9 -9.63 6.91 8.88
CA ILE A 9 -10.59 5.82 8.96
C ILE A 9 -9.88 4.56 9.46
N LEU A 10 -8.74 4.22 8.86
CA LEU A 10 -7.95 3.04 9.23
C LEU A 10 -7.47 3.11 10.69
N SER A 11 -7.11 4.30 11.18
CA SER A 11 -6.71 4.49 12.58
C SER A 11 -7.85 4.32 13.59
N LYS A 12 -9.11 4.29 13.15
CA LYS A 12 -10.27 4.03 14.03
C LYS A 12 -10.74 2.58 14.02
N ALA A 13 -10.11 1.72 13.22
CA ALA A 13 -10.53 0.33 13.12
C ALA A 13 -10.31 -0.41 14.46
N PRO A 14 -11.29 -1.22 14.93
CA PRO A 14 -11.16 -1.97 16.18
C PRO A 14 -9.96 -2.93 16.21
N ASN A 15 -9.60 -3.50 15.06
CA ASN A 15 -8.44 -4.37 14.88
C ASN A 15 -7.51 -3.83 13.80
N GLN A 16 -6.79 -2.76 14.10
CA GLN A 16 -5.83 -2.14 13.18
C GLN A 16 -4.78 -3.13 12.64
N LYS A 17 -4.35 -4.11 13.44
CA LYS A 17 -3.32 -5.08 13.06
C LYS A 17 -3.77 -6.03 11.95
N ALA A 18 -5.07 -6.22 11.77
CA ALA A 18 -5.61 -7.05 10.69
C ALA A 18 -5.62 -6.33 9.33
N ILE A 19 -5.42 -5.01 9.30
CA ILE A 19 -5.46 -4.22 8.07
C ILE A 19 -4.15 -4.42 7.29
N PRO A 20 -4.19 -4.88 6.03
CA PRO A 20 -3.01 -5.01 5.18
C PRO A 20 -2.59 -3.63 4.63
N TRP A 21 -2.18 -2.73 5.51
CA TRP A 21 -1.86 -1.33 5.20
C TRP A 21 -0.76 -1.18 4.14
N HIS A 22 0.14 -2.17 4.02
CA HIS A 22 1.20 -2.17 3.00
C HIS A 22 0.64 -2.21 1.58
N ARG A 23 -0.57 -2.75 1.39
CA ARG A 23 -1.25 -2.81 0.07
C ARG A 23 -1.90 -1.49 -0.33
N ILE A 24 -2.00 -0.52 0.58
CA ILE A 24 -2.63 0.78 0.32
C ILE A 24 -1.56 1.75 -0.16
N VAL A 25 -1.67 2.17 -1.42
CA VAL A 25 -0.70 3.02 -2.11
C VAL A 25 -1.41 4.20 -2.78
N TYR A 26 -0.64 5.17 -3.26
CA TYR A 26 -1.20 6.26 -4.06
C TYR A 26 -1.68 5.75 -5.41
N SER A 27 -2.61 6.47 -6.02
CA SER A 27 -3.25 6.09 -7.30
C SER A 27 -2.28 5.98 -8.48
N ASP A 28 -1.10 6.60 -8.38
CA ASP A 28 -0.02 6.53 -9.37
C ASP A 28 1.04 5.46 -9.05
N GLY A 29 0.75 4.55 -8.12
CA GLY A 29 1.64 3.48 -7.71
C GLY A 29 2.80 3.92 -6.80
N ARG A 30 2.83 5.18 -6.35
CA ARG A 30 3.79 5.63 -5.33
C ARG A 30 3.52 4.97 -3.99
N VAL A 31 4.60 4.59 -3.32
CA VAL A 31 4.57 4.04 -1.98
C VAL A 31 5.08 5.06 -0.97
N TRP A 32 4.32 5.23 0.10
CA TRP A 32 4.79 5.98 1.26
C TRP A 32 5.70 5.11 2.12
N LEU A 33 6.99 5.47 2.15
CA LEU A 33 8.04 4.82 2.94
C LEU A 33 8.52 5.78 4.03
N GLU A 34 7.81 5.81 5.15
CA GLU A 34 8.29 6.49 6.34
C GLU A 34 9.39 5.63 7.00
N PRO A 35 10.53 6.20 7.43
CA PRO A 35 11.67 5.43 7.94
C PRO A 35 11.31 4.46 9.08
N ALA A 36 10.33 4.81 9.91
CA ALA A 36 9.86 3.99 11.02
C ALA A 36 9.18 2.67 10.57
N TYR A 37 8.58 2.65 9.39
CA TYR A 37 7.77 1.52 8.88
C TYR A 37 8.33 0.88 7.61
N GLU A 38 9.34 1.49 7.00
CA GLU A 38 9.95 1.04 5.74
C GLU A 38 10.37 -0.42 5.78
N ALA A 39 11.15 -0.83 6.78
CA ALA A 39 11.65 -2.19 6.90
C ALA A 39 10.52 -3.23 7.01
N ALA A 40 9.46 -2.90 7.76
CA ALA A 40 8.29 -3.76 7.91
C ALA A 40 7.52 -3.88 6.58
N ARG A 41 7.34 -2.76 5.87
CA ARG A 41 6.66 -2.72 4.57
C ARG A 41 7.40 -3.55 3.52
N LEU A 42 8.71 -3.35 3.40
CA LEU A 42 9.56 -4.07 2.45
C LEU A 42 9.57 -5.58 2.70
N LYS A 43 9.53 -6.00 3.97
CA LYS A 43 9.40 -7.43 4.34
C LYS A 43 8.10 -8.05 3.83
N LEU A 44 6.98 -7.31 3.89
CA LEU A 44 5.68 -7.76 3.39
C LEU A 44 5.65 -7.77 1.86
N TYR A 45 6.21 -6.75 1.22
CA TYR A 45 6.34 -6.69 -0.25
C TYR A 45 7.16 -7.85 -0.80
N LYS A 46 8.27 -8.21 -0.15
CA LYS A 46 9.06 -9.38 -0.55
C LYS A 46 8.26 -10.68 -0.47
N LYS A 47 7.40 -10.85 0.53
CA LYS A 47 6.52 -12.03 0.66
C LYS A 47 5.46 -12.09 -0.44
N GLU A 48 4.93 -10.93 -0.82
CA GLU A 48 3.85 -10.79 -1.82
C GLU A 48 4.37 -10.56 -3.25
N LYS A 49 5.70 -10.61 -3.47
CA LYS A 49 6.35 -10.35 -4.78
C LYS A 49 5.99 -8.97 -5.37
N ILE A 50 5.95 -7.95 -4.51
CA ILE A 50 5.79 -6.54 -4.89
C ILE A 50 7.18 -5.92 -4.98
N TYR A 51 7.46 -5.26 -6.10
CA TYR A 51 8.79 -4.70 -6.39
C TYR A 51 8.72 -3.17 -6.49
N LEU A 52 9.72 -2.48 -5.95
CA LEU A 52 9.83 -1.02 -6.01
C LEU A 52 11.01 -0.59 -6.86
N ASN A 53 10.84 0.50 -7.61
CA ASN A 53 11.96 1.18 -8.25
C ASN A 53 12.69 2.11 -7.26
N LYS A 54 13.82 2.66 -7.68
CA LYS A 54 14.62 3.61 -6.89
C LYS A 54 13.87 4.89 -6.50
N ARG A 55 12.76 5.21 -7.17
CA ARG A 55 11.92 6.38 -6.90
C ARG A 55 10.74 6.05 -5.96
N GLY A 56 10.61 4.81 -5.49
CA GLY A 56 9.54 4.38 -4.58
C GLY A 56 8.21 4.05 -5.26
N TYR A 57 8.21 3.72 -6.54
CA TYR A 57 7.02 3.28 -7.28
C TYR A 57 7.01 1.77 -7.45
N ILE A 58 5.82 1.17 -7.41
CA ILE A 58 5.65 -0.26 -7.71
C ILE A 58 5.91 -0.49 -9.20
N THR A 59 6.87 -1.37 -9.53
CA THR A 59 7.23 -1.65 -10.92
C THR A 59 6.28 -2.62 -11.59
N ASN A 60 5.71 -3.55 -10.82
CA ASN A 60 4.77 -4.55 -11.30
C ASN A 60 3.31 -4.16 -11.04
N PHE A 61 3.02 -2.85 -10.98
CA PHE A 61 1.74 -2.31 -10.52
C PHE A 61 0.56 -2.89 -11.30
N GLU A 62 0.58 -2.82 -12.63
CA GLU A 62 -0.49 -3.33 -13.50
C GLU A 62 -0.76 -4.83 -13.31
N THR A 63 0.24 -5.62 -12.92
CA THR A 63 0.09 -7.07 -12.72
C THR A 63 -0.47 -7.45 -11.34
N VAL A 64 -0.32 -6.58 -10.35
CA VAL A 64 -0.79 -6.83 -8.96
C VAL A 64 -1.96 -5.93 -8.57
N PHE A 65 -2.30 -4.98 -9.43
CA PHE A 65 -3.41 -4.06 -9.25
C PHE A 65 -4.70 -4.85 -9.35
N TYR A 66 -5.54 -4.66 -8.33
CA TYR A 66 -6.87 -5.23 -8.27
C TYR A 66 -7.86 -4.08 -8.36
N ASP A 67 -8.64 -4.05 -9.44
CA ASP A 67 -9.73 -3.11 -9.60
C ASP A 67 -11.09 -3.80 -9.51
N PHE A 68 -12.13 -2.97 -9.44
CA PHE A 68 -13.51 -3.40 -9.33
C PHE A 68 -14.29 -3.04 -10.60
N THR A 69 -13.60 -2.89 -11.74
CA THR A 69 -14.23 -2.48 -13.00
C THR A 69 -14.71 -3.64 -13.85
N ASP A 70 -14.36 -4.88 -13.50
CA ASP A 70 -14.81 -6.12 -14.17
C ASP A 70 -16.23 -6.57 -13.74
N TYR A 71 -17.24 -5.69 -13.81
CA TYR A 71 -18.66 -6.04 -13.61
C TYR A 71 -19.49 -5.91 -14.89
#